data_AF-A0A1I5TKJ4-F1
#
_entry.id   AF-A0A1I5TKJ4-F1
#
_cell.length_a   1.000
_cell.length_b   1.000
_cell.length_c   1.000
_cell.angle_alpha   90.00
_cell.angle_beta   90.00
_cell.angle_gamma   90.00
#
_symmetry.space_group_name_H-M   'P 1'
#
loop_
_entity.id
_entity.type
_entity.pdbx_description
1 polymer ?
#
loop_
_entity_poly.entity_id
_entity_poly.type
_entity_poly.pdbx_seq_one_letter_code
_entity_poly.pdbx_strand_id
1 'polypeptide(L)'
;MSPKKIIFFSGAGISAPSGIKTFRDVNGLWENHKIDEVCNFYTWKENFELVHRFYNQRRVQLKDVKPNEGHLVLEEFLKSIVKRVS
;
A
#
# COMPACT_ATOMS: atom_id res chain seq x y z
N MET A 1 -14.58 20.22 -27.10
CA MET A 1 -14.20 19.94 -25.69
C MET A 1 -13.28 18.75 -25.69
N SER A 2 -12.09 18.85 -25.07
CA SER A 2 -11.23 17.69 -24.86
C SER A 2 -11.90 16.71 -23.88
N PRO A 3 -11.73 15.38 -24.05
CA PRO A 3 -12.28 14.41 -23.12
C PRO A 3 -11.71 14.65 -21.72
N LYS A 4 -12.57 14.61 -20.69
CA LYS A 4 -12.14 14.74 -19.30
C LYS A 4 -11.30 13.52 -18.93
N LYS A 5 -10.02 13.74 -18.64
CA LYS A 5 -9.11 12.72 -18.11
C LYS A 5 -9.26 12.68 -16.59
N ILE A 6 -9.58 11.51 -16.05
CA ILE A 6 -9.63 11.26 -14.61
C ILE A 6 -8.37 10.51 -14.22
N ILE A 7 -7.68 10.97 -13.17
CA ILE A 7 -6.46 10.36 -12.64
C ILE A 7 -6.70 10.03 -11.17
N PHE A 8 -6.38 8.80 -10.78
CA PHE A 8 -6.41 8.36 -9.39
C PHE A 8 -4.99 8.23 -8.86
N PHE A 9 -4.71 8.85 -7.72
CA PHE A 9 -3.46 8.66 -6.97
C PHE A 9 -3.80 8.05 -5.62
N SER A 10 -3.20 6.91 -5.29
CA SER A 10 -3.44 6.21 -4.02
C SER A 10 -2.14 6.03 -3.27
N GLY A 11 -2.26 5.93 -1.94
CA GLY A 11 -1.18 5.59 -1.04
C GLY A 11 -1.68 4.59 0.01
N ALA A 12 -0.83 4.22 0.97
CA ALA A 12 -1.14 3.18 1.96
C ALA A 12 -2.47 3.39 2.72
N GLY A 13 -2.95 4.64 2.84
CA GLY A 13 -4.21 4.97 3.50
C GLY A 13 -5.45 4.28 2.91
N ILE A 14 -5.47 4.02 1.60
CA ILE A 14 -6.60 3.28 0.98
C ILE A 14 -6.70 1.84 1.51
N SER A 15 -5.58 1.28 1.97
CA SER A 15 -5.49 -0.09 2.50
C SER A 15 -5.62 -0.17 4.02
N ALA A 16 -5.70 0.96 4.74
CA ALA A 16 -5.86 0.96 6.19
C ALA A 16 -7.14 0.22 6.65
N PRO A 17 -8.32 0.38 6.00
CA PRO A 17 -9.51 -0.40 6.32
C PRO A 17 -9.39 -1.90 6.04
N SER A 18 -8.41 -2.30 5.23
CA SER A 18 -8.07 -3.71 4.99
C SER A 18 -7.16 -4.30 6.08
N GLY A 19 -6.89 -3.56 7.16
CA GLY A 19 -6.03 -3.99 8.26
C GLY A 19 -4.52 -3.84 7.99
N ILE A 20 -4.13 -3.14 6.91
CA ILE A 20 -2.72 -2.87 6.60
C ILE A 20 -2.31 -1.56 7.28
N LYS A 21 -1.33 -1.62 8.19
CA LYS A 21 -0.79 -0.40 8.82
C LYS A 21 -0.10 0.49 7.79
N THR A 22 -0.37 1.80 7.90
CA THR A 22 0.24 2.82 7.04
C THR A 22 1.65 3.19 7.49
N PHE A 23 2.43 3.76 6.58
CA PHE A 23 3.80 4.23 6.86
C PHE A 23 3.89 5.31 7.94
N ARG A 24 2.90 6.19 8.01
CA ARG A 24 2.89 7.34 8.93
C ARG A 24 1.96 7.03 10.09
N ASP A 25 2.51 6.43 11.13
CA ASP A 25 1.88 6.42 12.45
C ASP A 25 2.48 7.55 13.30
N VAL A 26 1.82 7.94 14.40
CA VAL A 26 2.08 9.15 15.21
C VAL A 26 3.53 9.26 15.71
N ASN A 27 4.28 8.15 15.69
CA ASN A 27 5.66 8.06 16.16
C ASN A 27 6.73 7.86 15.06
N GLY A 28 6.37 7.94 13.78
CA GLY A 28 7.32 7.67 12.68
C GLY A 28 7.75 6.21 12.59
N LEU A 29 6.96 5.31 13.19
CA LEU A 29 7.20 3.88 13.20
C LEU A 29 6.24 3.19 12.23
N TRP A 30 6.76 2.25 11.45
CA TRP A 30 5.93 1.31 10.70
C TRP A 30 6.03 -0.06 11.37
N GLU A 31 4.92 -0.55 11.94
CA GLU A 31 4.89 -1.81 12.69
C GLU A 31 5.96 -1.87 13.80
N ASN A 32 6.10 -0.77 14.55
CA ASN A 32 7.10 -0.59 15.62
C ASN A 32 8.56 -0.52 15.16
N HIS A 33 8.84 -0.42 13.86
CA HIS A 33 10.19 -0.19 13.33
C HIS A 33 10.36 1.25 12.85
N LYS A 34 11.53 1.85 13.10
CA LYS A 34 11.90 3.10 12.44
C LYS A 34 12.01 2.85 10.95
N ILE A 35 11.42 3.73 10.14
CA ILE A 35 11.39 3.57 8.68
C ILE A 35 12.82 3.43 8.11
N ASP A 36 13.78 4.23 8.58
CA ASP A 36 15.16 4.19 8.10
C ASP A 36 15.91 2.90 8.44
N GLU A 37 15.43 2.10 9.40
CA GLU A 37 16.03 0.81 9.73
C GLU A 37 15.60 -0.30 8.76
N VAL A 38 14.42 -0.17 8.16
CA VAL A 38 13.78 -1.24 7.38
C VAL A 38 13.52 -0.88 5.91
N CYS A 39 13.57 0.40 5.57
CA CYS A 39 13.34 0.94 4.22
C CYS A 39 14.56 1.70 3.69
N ASN A 40 15.77 1.29 4.07
CA ASN A 40 17.03 1.92 3.64
C ASN A 40 17.99 0.90 3.01
N PHE A 41 18.58 1.26 1.87
CA PHE A 41 19.55 0.44 1.14
C PHE A 41 20.83 0.16 1.95
N TYR A 42 21.33 1.14 2.70
CA TYR A 42 22.52 0.96 3.53
C TYR A 42 22.24 -0.03 4.67
N THR A 43 21.10 0.11 5.35
CA THR A 43 20.69 -0.83 6.39
C THR A 43 20.43 -2.23 5.84
N TRP A 44 19.96 -2.36 4.60
CA TRP A 44 19.85 -3.67 3.93
C TRP A 44 21.22 -4.35 3.73
N LYS A 45 22.27 -3.58 3.43
CA LYS A 45 23.64 -4.10 3.31
C LYS A 45 24.26 -4.47 4.66
N GLU A 46 24.03 -3.62 5.66
CA GLU A 46 24.65 -3.75 6.99
C GLU A 46 23.89 -4.74 7.89
N ASN A 47 22.57 -4.83 7.75
CA ASN A 47 21.68 -5.66 8.57
C ASN A 47 20.57 -6.28 7.70
N PHE A 48 20.98 -7.09 6.74
CA PHE A 48 20.08 -7.82 5.83
C PHE A 48 19.00 -8.59 6.58
N GLU A 49 19.35 -9.28 7.66
CA GLU A 49 18.43 -10.14 8.42
C GLU A 49 17.25 -9.35 9.01
N LEU A 50 17.49 -8.14 9.53
CA LEU A 50 16.42 -7.27 10.01
C LEU A 50 15.46 -6.88 8.89
N VAL A 51 16.00 -6.36 7.78
CA VAL A 51 15.21 -5.91 6.64
C VAL A 51 14.44 -7.07 6.02
N HIS A 52 15.10 -8.21 5.83
CA HIS A 52 14.52 -9.38 5.22
C HIS A 52 13.40 -9.97 6.09
N ARG A 53 13.62 -10.10 7.41
CA ARG A 53 12.59 -10.53 8.36
C ARG A 53 11.39 -9.58 8.37
N PHE A 54 11.64 -8.27 8.36
CA PHE A 54 10.59 -7.25 8.32
C PHE A 54 9.69 -7.40 7.09
N TYR A 55 10.25 -7.50 5.89
CA TYR A 55 9.45 -7.68 4.68
C TYR A 55 8.79 -9.06 4.59
N ASN A 56 9.42 -10.11 5.11
CA ASN A 56 8.80 -11.44 5.16
C ASN A 56 7.56 -11.45 6.08
N GLN A 57 7.60 -10.77 7.22
CA GLN A 57 6.41 -10.60 8.06
C GLN A 57 5.26 -9.92 7.30
N ARG A 58 5.56 -8.88 6.49
CA ARG A 58 4.51 -8.24 5.66
C ARG A 58 3.93 -9.19 4.64
N ARG A 59 4.75 -10.01 3.97
CA ARG A 59 4.25 -11.03 3.02
C ARG A 59 3.33 -12.04 3.70
N VAL A 60 3.66 -12.46 4.92
CA VAL A 60 2.81 -13.37 5.69
C VAL A 60 1.47 -12.72 6.04
N GLN A 61 1.48 -11.45 6.47
CA GLN A 61 0.25 -10.70 6.79
C GLN A 61 -0.69 -10.57 5.59
N LEU A 62 -0.18 -10.50 4.36
CA LEU A 62 -1.00 -10.37 3.16
C LEU A 62 -1.88 -11.60 2.85
N LYS A 63 -1.61 -12.76 3.46
CA LYS A 63 -2.37 -14.00 3.18
C LYS A 63 -3.86 -13.88 3.50
N ASP A 64 -4.20 -13.13 4.54
CA ASP A 64 -5.57 -13.03 5.06
C ASP A 64 -6.24 -11.68 4.72
N VAL A 65 -5.52 -10.79 4.03
CA VAL A 65 -6.01 -9.45 3.69
C VAL A 65 -6.86 -9.48 2.42
N LYS A 66 -8.01 -8.80 2.47
CA LYS A 66 -8.93 -8.64 1.33
C LYS A 66 -9.09 -7.18 0.93
N PRO A 67 -9.44 -6.89 -0.34
CA PRO A 67 -9.84 -5.55 -0.76
C PRO A 67 -11.01 -5.05 0.10
N ASN A 68 -10.89 -3.86 0.67
CA ASN A 68 -12.02 -3.15 1.28
C ASN A 68 -12.93 -2.49 0.21
N GLU A 69 -14.04 -1.96 0.68
CA GLU A 69 -15.06 -1.28 -0.13
C GLU A 69 -14.49 -0.18 -1.04
N GLY A 70 -13.52 0.60 -0.57
CA GLY A 70 -12.88 1.66 -1.37
C GLY A 70 -12.18 1.12 -2.62
N HIS A 71 -11.55 -0.05 -2.53
CA HIS A 71 -10.97 -0.72 -3.69
C HIS A 71 -12.03 -1.22 -4.67
N LEU A 72 -13.12 -1.81 -4.14
CA LEU A 72 -14.20 -2.38 -4.95
C LEU A 72 -14.96 -1.29 -5.73
N VAL A 73 -15.25 -0.17 -5.08
CA VAL A 73 -15.89 0.99 -5.73
C VAL A 73 -15.00 1.56 -6.83
N LEU A 74 -13.68 1.64 -6.60
CA LEU A 74 -12.75 2.11 -7.62
C LEU A 74 -12.71 1.15 -8.83
N GLU A 75 -12.71 -0.16 -8.58
CA GLU A 75 -12.79 -1.17 -9.62
C GLU A 75 -14.08 -1.03 -10.46
N GLU A 76 -15.24 -0.92 -9.81
CA GLU A 76 -16.54 -0.74 -10.47
C GLU A 76 -16.56 0.55 -11.31
N PHE A 77 -16.07 1.65 -10.75
CA PHE A 77 -15.98 2.92 -11.43
C PHE A 77 -15.14 2.83 -12.71
N LEU A 78 -13.95 2.22 -12.62
CA LEU A 78 -13.06 2.04 -13.78
C LEU A 78 -13.70 1.17 -14.86
N LYS A 79 -14.36 0.07 -14.49
CA LYS A 79 -15.13 -0.78 -15.43
C LYS A 79 -16.23 0.02 -16.13
N SER A 80 -16.91 0.92 -15.42
CA SER A 80 -17.97 1.77 -15.99
C SER A 80 -17.45 2.77 -17.03
N ILE A 81 -16.22 3.27 -16.86
CA ILE A 81 -15.57 4.17 -17.82
C ILE A 81 -15.13 3.41 -19.06
N VAL A 82 -14.46 2.27 -18.92
CA VAL A 82 -13.95 1.49 -20.06
C VAL A 82 -15.10 1.11 -21.01
N LYS A 83 -16.23 0.64 -20.46
CA LYS A 83 -17.44 0.31 -21.24
C LYS A 83 -18.06 1.47 -22.01
N ARG A 84 -17.83 2.72 -21.59
CA ARG A 84 -18.37 3.92 -22.23
C ARG A 84 -17.48 4.45 -23.36
N VAL A 85 -16.24 3.97 -23.44
CA VAL A 85 -15.23 4.44 -24.39
C VAL A 85 -14.90 3.38 -25.45
N SER A 86 -15.20 2.10 -25.17
CA SER A 86 -15.18 0.97 -26.13
C SER A 86 -16.46 0.89 -26.95
#